data_AF-A0A2A2D7M1-F1
#
_entry.id   AF-A0A2A2D7M1-F1
#
_cell.length_a   1.000
_cell.length_b   1.000
_cell.length_c   1.000
_cell.angle_alpha   90.00
_cell.angle_beta   90.00
_cell.angle_gamma   90.00
#
_symmetry.space_group_name_H-M   'P 1'
#
loop_
_entity.id
_entity.type
_entity.pdbx_description
1 polymer ?
#
loop_
_entity_poly.entity_id
_entity_poly.type
_entity_poly.pdbx_seq_one_letter_code
_entity_poly.pdbx_strand_id
1 'polypeptide(L)' 'MGPDAYRSGGRPNPPVRCVKCKGVTVITTHARNPRTGSGEWRLTCLECRVAWPMDQHGGEPDEYI' A
#
# COMPACT_ATOMS: atom_id res chain seq x y z
N MET A 1 9.52 15.58 -24.29
CA MET A 1 8.88 15.97 -23.01
C MET A 1 7.52 15.29 -22.99
N GLY A 2 7.42 14.12 -22.34
CA GLY A 2 6.16 13.36 -22.27
C GLY A 2 5.25 13.95 -21.21
N PRO A 3 3.92 13.93 -21.38
CA PRO A 3 3.00 14.57 -20.45
C PRO A 3 3.07 13.88 -19.09
N ASP A 4 3.36 14.68 -18.07
CA ASP A 4 3.44 14.25 -16.68
C ASP A 4 2.17 13.51 -16.28
N ALA A 5 2.34 12.31 -15.72
CA ALA A 5 1.28 11.42 -15.24
C ALA A 5 0.50 11.98 -14.01
N TYR A 6 0.60 13.27 -13.73
CA TYR A 6 -0.20 13.94 -12.71
C TYR A 6 -1.57 14.30 -13.29
N ARG A 7 -2.48 13.33 -13.27
CA ARG A 7 -3.91 13.59 -13.42
C ARG A 7 -4.42 14.33 -12.18
N SER A 8 -4.13 15.62 -12.10
CA SER A 8 -4.68 16.54 -11.11
C SER A 8 -6.14 16.80 -11.44
N GLY A 9 -7.04 15.97 -10.89
CA GLY A 9 -8.47 16.10 -11.11
C GLY A 9 -9.34 15.02 -10.46
N GLY A 10 -8.75 13.93 -9.96
CA GLY A 10 -9.44 12.97 -9.09
C GLY A 10 -9.45 13.48 -7.64
N ARG A 11 -10.51 13.19 -6.88
CA ARG A 11 -10.46 13.30 -5.41
C ARG A 11 -9.20 12.53 -4.95
N PRO A 12 -8.42 13.04 -3.99
CA PRO A 12 -7.28 12.29 -3.48
C PRO A 12 -7.78 10.92 -3.03
N ASN A 13 -7.16 9.85 -3.54
CA ASN A 13 -7.45 8.51 -3.07
C ASN A 13 -7.23 8.51 -1.55
N PRO A 14 -8.16 7.95 -0.77
CA PRO A 14 -7.98 7.85 0.66
C PRO A 14 -6.68 7.08 0.97
N PRO A 15 -6.02 7.42 2.10
CA PRO A 15 -4.76 6.80 2.45
C PRO A 15 -4.96 5.32 2.72
N VAL A 16 -3.99 4.50 2.28
CA VAL A 16 -3.90 3.09 2.64
C VAL A 16 -3.84 2.95 4.16
N ARG A 17 -4.66 2.05 4.71
CA ARG A 17 -4.71 1.78 6.15
C ARG A 17 -4.05 0.45 6.47
N CYS A 18 -3.40 0.37 7.63
CA CYS A 18 -2.83 -0.88 8.11
C CYS A 18 -3.92 -1.94 8.34
N VAL A 19 -3.72 -3.13 7.79
CA VAL A 19 -4.59 -4.31 7.98
C VAL A 19 -4.82 -4.67 9.46
N LYS A 20 -3.89 -4.32 10.35
CA LYS A 20 -3.93 -4.68 11.78
C LYS A 20 -4.36 -3.52 12.69
N CYS A 21 -3.65 -2.40 12.66
CA CYS A 21 -3.91 -1.28 13.59
C CYS A 21 -4.75 -0.15 12.98
N LYS A 22 -5.08 -0.21 11.68
CA LYS A 22 -5.81 0.83 10.94
C LYS A 22 -5.14 2.21 10.89
N GLY A 23 -3.89 2.32 11.37
CA GLY A 23 -3.04 3.50 11.21
C GLY A 23 -2.65 3.75 9.75
N VAL A 24 -2.36 5.01 9.42
CA VAL A 24 -2.07 5.49 8.05
C VAL A 24 -0.58 5.57 7.75
N THR A 25 0.27 5.31 8.75
CA THR A 25 1.74 5.33 8.60
C THR A 25 2.22 4.07 7.91
N VAL A 26 1.96 3.96 6.60
CA VAL A 26 2.25 2.81 5.75
C VAL A 26 3.23 3.20 4.65
N ILE A 27 4.27 2.39 4.46
CA ILE A 27 5.24 2.55 3.38
C ILE A 27 5.22 1.35 2.45
N THR A 28 5.58 1.58 1.19
CA THR A 28 5.85 0.52 0.23
C THR A 28 7.29 0.05 0.36
N THR A 29 7.49 -1.26 0.42
CA THR A 29 8.80 -1.90 0.56
C THR A 29 8.91 -3.06 -0.42
N HIS A 30 10.11 -3.28 -0.97
CA HIS A 30 10.40 -4.46 -1.79
C HIS A 30 11.26 -5.43 -0.98
N ALA A 31 10.75 -6.63 -0.74
CA ALA A 31 11.41 -7.62 0.09
C ALA A 31 11.29 -9.02 -0.51
N ARG A 32 12.26 -9.87 -0.23
CA ARG A 32 12.22 -11.27 -0.63
C ARG A 32 11.14 -12.01 0.17
N ASN A 33 10.27 -12.72 -0.52
CA ASN A 33 9.32 -13.61 0.10
C ASN A 33 10.05 -14.90 0.55
N PRO A 34 10.02 -15.25 1.84
CA PRO A 34 10.72 -16.43 2.35
C PRO A 34 10.13 -17.76 1.83
N ARG A 35 8.87 -17.77 1.38
CA ARG A 35 8.20 -18.98 0.88
C ARG A 35 8.51 -19.26 -0.58
N THR A 36 8.44 -18.23 -1.42
CA THR A 36 8.59 -18.35 -2.89
C THR A 36 9.99 -17.99 -3.36
N GLY A 37 10.77 -17.28 -2.54
CA GLY A 37 12.10 -16.79 -2.88
C GLY A 37 12.11 -15.60 -3.84
N SER A 38 10.95 -15.16 -4.34
CA SER A 38 10.80 -13.99 -5.24
C SER A 38 10.86 -12.68 -4.47
N GLY A 39 11.30 -11.62 -5.15
CA GLY A 39 11.10 -10.24 -4.68
C GLY A 39 9.66 -9.84 -4.89
N GLU A 40 9.00 -9.34 -3.85
CA GLU A 40 7.61 -8.91 -3.89
C GLU A 40 7.46 -7.53 -3.25
N TRP A 41 6.56 -6.72 -3.82
CA TRP A 41 6.15 -5.46 -3.25
C TRP A 41 5.16 -5.68 -2.10
N ARG A 42 5.43 -5.02 -0.98
CA ARG A 42 4.67 -5.13 0.26
C ARG A 42 4.39 -3.76 0.85
N LEU A 43 3.26 -3.66 1.54
CA LEU A 43 2.94 -2.54 2.39
C LEU A 43 3.41 -2.86 3.81
N THR A 44 4.11 -1.93 4.45
CA THR A 44 4.65 -2.07 5.81
C THR A 44 4.14 -0.94 6.68
N CYS A 45 3.46 -1.28 7.77
CA CYS A 45 3.03 -0.31 8.77
C CYS A 45 4.18 0.04 9.72
N LEU A 46 4.49 1.32 9.86
CA LEU A 46 5.59 1.78 10.74
C LEU A 46 5.20 1.79 12.22
N GLU A 47 3.90 1.81 12.54
CA GLU A 47 3.39 1.76 13.92
C GLU A 47 3.46 0.34 14.50
N CYS A 48 2.85 -0.65 13.83
CA CYS A 48 2.76 -2.02 14.34
C CYS A 48 3.70 -3.02 13.67
N ARG A 49 4.53 -2.57 12.71
CA ARG A 49 5.55 -3.37 11.99
C ARG A 49 5.03 -4.58 11.22
N VAL A 50 3.72 -4.66 11.00
CA VAL A 50 3.14 -5.67 10.11
C VAL A 50 3.47 -5.31 8.66
N ALA A 51 3.89 -6.30 7.90
CA ALA A 51 4.06 -6.23 6.46
C ALA A 51 3.09 -7.19 5.78
N TRP A 52 2.47 -6.76 4.69
CA TRP A 52 1.50 -7.56 3.93
C TRP A 52 1.64 -7.32 2.43
N PRO A 53 1.18 -8.27 1.59
CA PRO A 53 1.18 -8.12 0.14
C PRO A 53 0.44 -6.87 -0.34
N MET A 54 0.96 -6.19 -1.36
CA MET A 54 0.38 -4.93 -1.87
C MET A 54 -1.03 -5.10 -2.45
N ASP A 55 -1.36 -6.28 -2.96
CA ASP A 55 -2.70 -6.63 -3.44
C ASP A 55 -3.77 -6.61 -2.33
N GLN A 56 -3.36 -6.75 -1.07
CA GLN A 56 -4.23 -6.57 0.08
C GLN A 56 -4.15 -5.14 0.59
N HIS A 57 -4.88 -4.20 0.00
CA HIS A 57 -4.81 -2.78 0.37
C HIS A 57 -5.28 -2.43 1.79
N GLY A 58 -5.71 -3.40 2.61
CA GLY A 58 -5.96 -3.24 4.05
C GLY A 58 -7.14 -2.37 4.46
N GLY A 59 -7.79 -1.77 3.47
CA GLY A 59 -9.10 -1.15 3.56
C GLY A 59 -10.18 -2.01 2.91
N GLU A 60 -11.43 -1.79 3.31
CA GLU A 60 -12.59 -2.43 2.68
C GLU A 60 -12.74 -1.88 1.25
N PRO A 61 -13.23 -2.66 0.26
CA PRO A 61 -13.31 -2.22 -1.14
C PRO A 61 -14.10 -0.93 -1.35
N ASP A 62 -15.07 -0.65 -0.47
CA ASP A 62 -15.90 0.57 -0.47
C ASP A 62 -15.16 1.82 0.01
N GLU A 63 -14.01 1.68 0.69
CA GLU A 63 -13.17 2.82 1.07
C GLU A 63 -12.48 3.47 -0.14
N TYR A 64 -12.57 2.92 -1.35
CA TYR A 64 -11.83 3.38 -2.55
C TYR A 64 -12.74 3.89 -3.69
N ILE A 65 -14.04 4.09 -3.43
CA ILE A 65 -15.05 4.51 -4.42
C ILE A 65 -15.31 6.03 -4.35
#